data_AF-B6HVG4-F1
#
_entry.id   AF-B6HVG4-F1
#
_cell.length_a   1.000
_cell.length_b   1.000
_cell.length_c   1.000
_cell.angle_alpha   90.00
_cell.angle_beta   90.00
_cell.angle_gamma   90.00
#
_symmetry.space_group_name_H-M   'P 1'
#
loop_
_entity.id
_entity.type
_entity.pdbx_description
1 polymer ?
#
loop_
_entity_poly.entity_id
_entity_poly.type
_entity_poly.pdbx_seq_one_letter_code
_entity_poly.pdbx_strand_id
1 'polypeptide(L)'
;MSSLALSRAPMEVELRLDQTEPVYTCQDKVSGEVILQTESPADLSTIFLKLSGTATSRLTQSRRTETHNLFQRSYRLFPSDHLMHDSNTSSVTIGGGNHILRFSITVPQAIECYKTGHWSNKPQIACPNIACWPKRKSHLLRKTPPSTGDSESLAEIKYSLSVVVSGKSTVEKTRNIIFHSFSDPIPNQKPFKQSCFISINPHILDDDSPLPFRIDTELQNGPCLLLGNSIPLSITVTKLGHSRCNILLSAFQTMLVETTQVKAQGTPGSYTSTRIVQSMANMNYPIGLEDAPTNTTVSLRDTIWANSRLPLEITSSFEVCNIKRMYKLSLRLAFLVGQSKVNMEIGKYSNSS
;
A
#
# COMPACT_ATOMS: atom_id res chain seq x y z
N MET A 1 14.45 20.36 51.55
CA MET A 1 14.02 20.21 50.16
C MET A 1 15.05 19.36 49.44
N SER A 2 14.90 18.03 49.49
CA SER A 2 15.83 17.10 48.84
C SER A 2 15.43 16.94 47.39
N SER A 3 16.25 17.48 46.47
CA SER A 3 16.10 17.20 45.05
C SER A 3 16.46 15.73 44.80
N LEU A 4 15.47 14.94 44.41
CA LEU A 4 15.68 13.60 43.87
C LEU A 4 16.48 13.74 42.57
N ALA A 5 17.80 13.53 42.66
CA ALA A 5 18.62 13.32 41.49
C ALA A 5 18.19 11.99 40.86
N LEU A 6 17.41 12.05 39.79
CA LEU A 6 17.22 10.90 38.91
C LEU A 6 18.60 10.48 38.41
N SER A 7 19.10 9.33 38.83
CA SER A 7 20.35 8.79 38.31
C SER A 7 20.15 8.55 36.82
N ARG A 8 20.84 9.33 35.99
CA ARG A 8 20.82 9.16 34.53
C ARG A 8 21.45 7.80 34.19
N ALA A 9 20.91 7.11 33.19
CA ALA A 9 21.49 5.85 32.73
C ALA A 9 22.97 6.09 32.34
N PRO A 10 23.89 5.16 32.61
CA PRO A 10 25.33 5.36 32.37
C PRO A 10 25.66 5.62 30.90
N MET A 11 24.75 5.27 29.99
CA MET A 11 24.85 5.49 28.56
C MET A 11 23.48 5.81 27.98
N GLU A 12 23.37 6.93 27.28
CA GLU A 12 22.17 7.37 26.57
C GLU A 12 22.39 7.28 25.05
N VAL A 13 21.39 6.78 24.31
CA VAL A 13 21.46 6.57 22.86
C VAL A 13 20.33 7.31 22.18
N GLU A 14 20.70 8.17 21.23
CA GLU A 14 19.78 8.92 20.39
C GLU A 14 19.94 8.51 18.91
N LEU A 15 18.81 8.37 18.21
CA LEU A 15 18.75 8.07 16.78
C LEU A 15 18.12 9.25 16.03
N ARG A 16 18.95 10.00 15.32
CA ARG A 16 18.55 11.17 14.54
C ARG A 16 18.57 10.83 13.05
N LEU A 17 17.44 11.00 12.38
CA LEU A 17 17.33 10.89 10.92
C LEU A 17 17.53 12.27 10.31
N ASP A 18 18.10 12.32 9.11
CA ASP A 18 18.35 13.58 8.40
C ASP A 18 17.04 14.25 7.95
N GLN A 19 16.00 13.45 7.67
CA GLN A 19 14.67 13.94 7.33
C GLN A 19 13.84 14.25 8.59
N THR A 20 13.16 15.40 8.58
CA THR A 20 12.20 15.80 9.62
C THR A 20 10.99 14.87 9.66
N GLU A 21 10.40 14.61 8.49
CA GLU A 21 9.38 13.60 8.27
C GLU A 21 10.02 12.37 7.61
N PRO A 22 10.09 11.20 8.30
CA PRO A 22 10.86 10.06 7.83
C PRO A 22 10.07 9.24 6.79
N VAL A 23 9.80 9.87 5.64
CA VAL A 23 9.04 9.30 4.53
C VAL A 23 10.00 8.92 3.40
N TYR A 24 10.04 7.63 3.07
CA TYR A 24 11.00 7.07 2.12
C TYR A 24 10.31 6.26 1.02
N THR A 25 10.98 6.17 -0.12
CA THR A 25 10.62 5.32 -1.26
C THR A 25 11.69 4.27 -1.52
N CYS A 26 11.46 3.38 -2.50
CA CYS A 26 12.41 2.32 -2.86
C CYS A 26 13.73 2.82 -3.49
N GLN A 27 13.79 4.10 -3.87
CA GLN A 27 14.98 4.73 -4.44
C GLN A 27 15.77 5.54 -3.40
N ASP A 28 15.17 5.80 -2.23
CA ASP A 28 15.77 6.65 -1.22
C ASP A 28 16.75 5.88 -0.33
N LYS A 29 17.72 6.63 0.21
CA LYS A 29 18.62 6.14 1.27
C LYS A 29 18.16 6.68 2.61
N VAL A 30 17.95 5.78 3.56
CA VAL A 30 17.69 6.15 4.96
C VAL A 30 19.04 6.52 5.58
N SER A 31 19.19 7.80 5.91
CA SER A 31 20.44 8.38 6.41
C SER A 31 20.21 9.17 7.70
N GLY A 32 21.26 9.27 8.48
CA GLY A 32 21.22 9.92 9.78
C GLY A 32 22.46 9.62 10.62
N GLU A 33 22.30 9.83 11.92
CA GLU A 33 23.35 9.63 12.89
C GLU A 33 22.82 9.02 14.20
N VAL A 34 23.71 8.26 14.82
CA VAL A 34 23.57 7.69 16.14
C VAL A 34 24.44 8.49 17.08
N ILE A 35 23.85 9.09 18.10
CA ILE A 35 24.54 9.88 19.11
C ILE A 35 24.57 9.06 20.39
N LEU A 36 25.78 8.76 20.87
CA LEU A 36 26.01 8.07 22.13
C LEU A 36 26.53 9.10 23.12
N GLN A 37 25.84 9.23 24.25
CA GLN A 37 26.25 10.11 25.34
C GLN A 37 26.66 9.24 26.53
N THR A 38 27.91 9.38 26.96
CA THR A 38 28.47 8.65 28.11
C THR A 38 29.05 9.64 29.11
N GLU A 39 28.61 9.59 30.36
CA GLU A 39 29.14 10.48 31.42
C GLU A 39 30.50 10.01 31.95
N SER A 40 30.79 8.71 31.81
CA SER A 40 32.03 8.06 32.24
C SER A 40 32.53 7.08 31.16
N PRO A 41 33.80 6.64 31.20
CA PRO A 41 34.31 5.69 30.25
C PRO A 41 33.46 4.40 30.19
N ALA A 42 33.07 3.98 28.99
CA ALA A 42 32.16 2.87 28.78
C ALA A 42 32.76 1.82 27.82
N ASP A 43 32.64 0.55 28.19
CA ASP A 43 33.11 -0.57 27.36
C ASP A 43 32.04 -0.96 26.34
N LEU A 44 32.35 -0.81 25.06
CA LEU A 44 31.48 -1.12 23.93
C LEU A 44 32.00 -2.34 23.18
N SER A 45 31.13 -3.31 22.93
CA SER A 45 31.43 -4.45 22.07
C SER A 45 31.00 -4.17 20.63
N THR A 46 29.73 -3.83 20.40
CA THR A 46 29.19 -3.62 19.05
C THR A 46 28.08 -2.58 19.04
N ILE A 47 27.94 -1.92 17.90
CA ILE A 47 26.78 -1.07 17.60
C ILE A 47 26.19 -1.55 16.29
N PHE A 48 24.95 -2.01 16.35
CA PHE A 48 24.20 -2.46 15.19
C PHE A 48 23.02 -1.53 14.92
N LEU A 49 22.87 -1.15 13.66
CA LEU A 49 21.67 -0.54 13.12
C LEU A 49 20.82 -1.62 12.45
N LYS A 50 19.63 -1.86 12.97
CA LYS A 50 18.68 -2.87 12.47
C LYS A 50 17.54 -2.19 11.74
N LEU A 51 17.36 -2.49 10.46
CA LEU A 51 16.18 -2.12 9.70
C LEU A 51 15.24 -3.33 9.62
N SER A 52 14.02 -3.19 10.13
CA SER A 52 13.01 -4.25 10.12
C SER A 52 11.72 -3.78 9.46
N GLY A 53 11.07 -4.69 8.75
CA GLY A 53 9.72 -4.53 8.22
C GLY A 53 8.83 -5.64 8.74
N THR A 54 7.63 -5.30 9.22
CA THR A 54 6.68 -6.26 9.78
C THR A 54 5.31 -6.08 9.17
N ALA A 55 4.62 -7.21 8.94
CA ALA A 55 3.23 -7.27 8.50
C ALA A 55 2.38 -7.95 9.57
N THR A 56 1.48 -7.20 10.20
CA THR A 56 0.59 -7.69 11.25
C THR A 56 -0.83 -7.77 10.74
N SER A 57 -1.41 -8.96 10.76
CA SER A 57 -2.82 -9.21 10.48
C SER A 57 -3.57 -9.43 11.79
N ARG A 58 -4.73 -8.77 11.93
CA ARG A 58 -5.59 -8.84 13.11
C ARG A 58 -7.01 -9.20 12.70
N LEU A 59 -7.63 -10.10 13.44
CA LEU A 59 -9.03 -10.47 13.32
C LEU A 59 -9.73 -10.16 14.64
N THR A 60 -10.50 -9.08 14.67
CA THR A 60 -11.20 -8.62 15.89
C THR A 60 -12.22 -9.64 16.39
N GLN A 61 -13.00 -10.25 15.49
CA GLN A 61 -14.02 -11.24 15.83
C GLN A 61 -13.46 -12.50 16.52
N SER A 62 -12.30 -12.98 16.07
CA SER A 62 -11.66 -14.18 16.63
C SER A 62 -10.53 -13.87 17.62
N ARG A 63 -10.23 -12.58 17.87
CA ARG A 63 -9.08 -12.08 18.65
C ARG A 63 -7.74 -12.71 18.22
N ARG A 64 -7.62 -13.08 16.95
CA ARG A 64 -6.41 -13.68 16.39
C ARG A 64 -5.52 -12.59 15.80
N THR A 65 -4.24 -12.64 16.14
CA THR A 65 -3.21 -11.78 15.56
C THR A 65 -2.07 -12.65 15.04
N GLU A 66 -1.54 -12.32 13.87
CA GLU A 66 -0.38 -12.98 13.28
C GLU A 66 0.57 -11.92 12.72
N THR A 67 1.86 -12.02 13.06
CA THR A 67 2.89 -11.09 12.61
C THR A 67 3.95 -11.82 11.82
N HIS A 68 4.22 -11.34 10.62
CA HIS A 68 5.29 -11.83 9.76
C HIS A 68 6.33 -10.73 9.63
N ASN A 69 7.60 -11.12 9.65
CA ASN A 69 8.67 -10.21 9.29
C ASN A 69 8.84 -10.26 7.76
N LEU A 70 8.81 -9.07 7.15
CA LEU A 70 9.06 -8.89 5.72
C LEU A 70 10.56 -8.98 5.42
N PHE A 71 11.36 -8.41 6.31
CA PHE A 71 12.82 -8.52 6.33
C PHE A 71 13.36 -8.00 7.66
N GLN A 72 14.60 -8.37 7.97
CA GLN A 72 15.40 -7.77 9.02
C GLN A 72 16.84 -7.72 8.55
N ARG A 73 17.41 -6.52 8.44
CA ARG A 73 18.81 -6.30 8.07
C ARG A 73 19.54 -5.59 9.19
N SER A 74 20.71 -6.10 9.54
CA SER A 74 21.58 -5.52 10.56
C SER A 74 22.83 -4.98 9.89
N TYR A 75 23.17 -3.73 10.16
CA TYR A 75 24.36 -3.05 9.70
C TYR A 75 25.24 -2.74 10.90
N ARG A 76 26.50 -3.16 10.88
CA ARG A 76 27.45 -2.87 11.96
C ARG A 76 27.97 -1.44 11.76
N LEU A 77 27.74 -0.58 12.75
CA LEU A 77 28.31 0.78 12.77
C LEU A 77 29.63 0.81 13.54
N PHE A 78 29.76 -0.07 14.53
CA PHE A 78 30.94 -0.20 15.36
C PHE A 78 31.19 -1.67 15.76
N PRO A 79 32.45 -2.13 15.78
CA PRO A 79 33.64 -1.47 15.23
C PRO A 79 33.53 -1.32 13.71
N SER A 80 34.10 -0.26 13.13
CA SER A 80 34.10 -0.10 11.67
C SER A 80 34.92 -1.23 11.03
N ASP A 81 34.47 -1.76 9.90
CA ASP A 81 35.12 -2.89 9.24
C ASP A 81 36.61 -2.62 8.91
N HIS A 82 36.99 -1.36 8.72
CA HIS A 82 38.38 -0.94 8.51
C HIS A 82 39.30 -1.11 9.75
N LEU A 83 38.74 -1.13 10.96
CA LEU A 83 39.49 -1.25 12.22
C LEU A 83 39.67 -2.71 12.68
N MET A 84 39.06 -3.66 11.95
CA MET A 84 39.06 -5.08 12.33
C MET A 84 40.32 -5.83 11.91
N HIS A 85 41.22 -5.22 11.13
CA HIS A 85 42.45 -5.89 10.68
C HIS A 85 43.50 -6.04 11.81
N ASP A 86 43.41 -5.24 12.87
CA ASP A 86 44.45 -5.12 13.91
C ASP A 86 44.01 -5.48 15.34
N SER A 87 42.72 -5.80 15.58
CA SER A 87 42.17 -5.84 16.95
C SER A 87 41.56 -7.21 17.32
N ASN A 88 42.26 -8.02 18.11
CA ASN A 88 41.73 -9.23 18.78
C ASN A 88 40.88 -8.92 20.03
N THR A 89 40.60 -7.64 20.30
CA THR A 89 39.89 -7.19 21.51
C THR A 89 38.37 -7.27 21.33
N SER A 90 37.68 -7.97 22.23
CA SER A 90 36.23 -8.19 22.22
C SER A 90 35.39 -6.96 22.60
N SER A 91 36.02 -5.91 23.14
CA SER A 91 35.40 -4.64 23.51
C SER A 91 36.40 -3.49 23.47
N VAL A 92 35.92 -2.30 23.18
CA VAL A 92 36.68 -1.04 23.15
C VAL A 92 36.09 -0.09 24.20
N THR A 93 36.95 0.47 25.04
CA THR A 93 36.54 1.51 26.01
C THR A 93 36.51 2.87 25.32
N ILE A 94 35.35 3.50 25.28
CA ILE A 94 35.21 4.89 24.84
C ILE A 94 35.29 5.83 26.04
N GLY A 95 35.89 7.00 25.86
CA GLY A 95 35.91 8.06 26.87
C GLY A 95 34.51 8.62 27.13
N GLY A 96 34.34 9.32 28.27
CA GLY A 96 33.13 10.12 28.50
C GLY A 96 33.00 11.23 27.45
N GLY A 97 31.78 11.49 27.00
CA GLY A 97 31.47 12.52 26.01
C GLY A 97 30.38 12.10 25.02
N ASN A 98 30.30 12.87 23.93
CA ASN A 98 29.36 12.62 22.84
C ASN A 98 30.09 11.98 21.66
N HIS A 99 29.64 10.80 21.25
CA HIS A 99 30.18 10.06 20.12
C HIS A 99 29.13 9.97 19.02
N ILE A 100 29.47 10.40 17.81
CA ILE A 100 28.53 10.49 16.69
C ILE A 100 28.94 9.51 15.59
N LEU A 101 28.03 8.61 15.23
CA LEU A 101 28.21 7.62 14.17
C LEU A 101 27.18 7.85 13.06
N ARG A 102 27.65 8.21 11.87
CA ARG A 102 26.78 8.40 10.70
C ARG A 102 26.49 7.10 9.98
N PHE A 103 25.30 6.99 9.40
CA PHE A 103 24.90 5.85 8.58
C PHE A 103 24.12 6.30 7.36
N SER A 104 24.14 5.45 6.33
CA SER A 104 23.32 5.60 5.13
C SER A 104 23.03 4.21 4.58
N ILE A 105 21.77 3.79 4.63
CA ILE A 105 21.34 2.44 4.25
C ILE A 105 20.20 2.49 3.22
N THR A 106 20.09 1.45 2.39
CA THR A 106 19.02 1.31 1.39
C THR A 106 17.92 0.38 1.89
N VAL A 107 16.67 0.72 1.62
CA VAL A 107 15.54 -0.19 1.85
C VAL A 107 15.58 -1.30 0.77
N PRO A 108 15.44 -2.59 1.14
CA PRO A 108 15.35 -3.65 0.15
C PRO A 108 14.18 -3.42 -0.81
N GLN A 109 14.36 -3.70 -2.11
CA GLN A 109 13.27 -3.56 -3.09
C GLN A 109 12.38 -4.81 -3.18
N ALA A 110 12.97 -5.98 -2.94
CA ALA A 110 12.28 -7.26 -2.90
C ALA A 110 12.39 -7.87 -1.49
N ILE A 111 11.31 -8.52 -1.06
CA ILE A 111 11.17 -9.08 0.28
C ILE A 111 10.82 -10.56 0.24
N GLU A 112 11.36 -11.29 1.22
CA GLU A 112 11.03 -12.68 1.50
C GLU A 112 10.43 -12.76 2.90
N CYS A 113 9.14 -13.05 2.95
CA CYS A 113 8.39 -12.96 4.19
C CYS A 113 8.57 -14.23 5.04
N TYR A 114 8.79 -14.07 6.35
CA TYR A 114 8.93 -15.15 7.31
C TYR A 114 8.04 -14.94 8.54
N LYS A 115 7.45 -16.04 9.04
CA LYS A 115 6.58 -15.98 10.22
C LYS A 115 7.38 -15.75 11.49
N THR A 116 6.90 -14.85 12.36
CA THR A 116 7.49 -14.62 13.68
C THR A 116 6.91 -15.62 14.67
N GLY A 117 7.75 -16.48 15.29
CA GLY A 117 7.36 -17.26 16.46
C GLY A 117 6.69 -18.62 16.25
N HIS A 118 7.33 -19.53 15.50
CA HIS A 118 7.22 -20.98 15.70
C HIS A 118 8.41 -21.66 15.01
N TRP A 119 9.63 -21.43 15.52
CA TRP A 119 10.76 -22.19 15.03
C TRP A 119 11.79 -22.43 16.14
N SER A 120 11.95 -23.69 16.52
CA SER A 120 13.03 -24.16 17.35
C SER A 120 14.34 -24.06 16.56
N ASN A 121 15.32 -23.30 17.07
CA ASN A 121 16.71 -23.31 16.58
C ASN A 121 17.43 -24.66 16.85
N LYS A 122 16.68 -25.75 17.03
CA LYS A 122 17.22 -27.10 17.23
C LYS A 122 17.19 -27.84 15.90
N PRO A 123 18.29 -28.50 15.50
CA PRO A 123 18.28 -29.39 14.34
C PRO A 123 17.20 -30.46 14.56
N GLN A 124 16.33 -30.66 13.58
CA GLN A 124 15.42 -31.81 13.59
C GLN A 124 16.23 -33.02 13.16
N ILE A 125 16.34 -34.01 14.05
CA ILE A 125 16.93 -35.31 13.76
C ILE A 125 15.92 -36.07 12.90
N ALA A 126 16.04 -35.97 11.59
CA ALA A 126 15.19 -36.74 10.67
C ALA A 126 15.73 -38.18 10.45
N CYS A 127 17.04 -38.38 10.68
CA CYS A 127 17.75 -39.67 10.61
C CYS A 127 18.95 -39.66 11.60
N PRO A 128 19.45 -40.80 12.08
CA PRO A 128 20.68 -40.84 12.86
C PRO A 128 21.83 -40.27 12.00
N ASN A 129 22.53 -39.26 12.50
CA ASN A 129 23.75 -38.66 11.94
C ASN A 129 23.63 -37.68 10.75
N ILE A 130 22.45 -37.17 10.38
CA ILE A 130 22.35 -36.04 9.43
C ILE A 130 21.54 -34.90 10.06
N ALA A 131 22.25 -33.83 10.43
CA ALA A 131 21.61 -32.57 10.84
C ALA A 131 20.99 -31.91 9.61
N CYS A 132 19.68 -32.08 9.45
CA CYS A 132 18.94 -31.42 8.37
C CYS A 132 18.45 -30.06 8.87
N TRP A 133 19.02 -28.98 8.32
CA TRP A 133 18.51 -27.65 8.59
C TRP A 133 17.12 -27.54 7.96
N PRO A 134 16.12 -27.05 8.70
CA PRO A 134 14.81 -26.84 8.13
C PRO A 134 14.90 -25.87 6.97
N LYS A 135 14.55 -26.33 5.77
CA LYS A 135 14.47 -25.47 4.58
C LYS A 135 13.48 -24.35 4.89
N ARG A 136 13.95 -23.11 4.84
CA ARG A 136 13.12 -21.92 4.93
C ARG A 136 12.01 -22.07 3.89
N LYS A 137 10.74 -22.11 4.30
CA LYS A 137 9.63 -22.00 3.34
C LYS A 137 9.69 -20.58 2.80
N SER A 138 10.32 -20.41 1.64
CA SER A 138 10.38 -19.14 0.93
C SER A 138 8.95 -18.78 0.53
N HIS A 139 8.32 -17.89 1.27
CA HIS A 139 7.01 -17.40 0.92
C HIS A 139 7.15 -16.14 0.05
N LEU A 140 6.35 -16.12 -1.02
CA LEU A 140 6.09 -15.05 -2.00
C LEU A 140 7.13 -13.91 -2.06
N LEU A 141 8.07 -14.00 -3.00
CA LEU A 141 8.96 -12.88 -3.34
C LEU A 141 8.14 -11.74 -3.94
N ARG A 142 8.06 -10.61 -3.25
CA ARG A 142 7.27 -9.43 -3.66
C ARG A 142 8.08 -8.15 -3.51
N LYS A 143 7.61 -7.08 -4.16
CA LYS A 143 8.11 -5.73 -3.90
C LYS A 143 7.80 -5.32 -2.46
N THR A 144 8.64 -4.47 -1.89
CA THR A 144 8.40 -3.92 -0.56
C THR A 144 7.07 -3.16 -0.53
N PRO A 145 6.12 -3.58 0.33
CA PRO A 145 4.81 -2.95 0.38
C PRO A 145 4.89 -1.55 0.97
N PRO A 146 3.94 -0.65 0.67
CA PRO A 146 3.81 0.61 1.37
C PRO A 146 3.43 0.41 2.84
N SER A 147 3.85 1.34 3.69
CA SER A 147 3.33 1.47 5.05
C SER A 147 1.83 1.67 5.04
N THR A 148 1.13 0.98 5.94
CA THR A 148 -0.31 1.13 6.09
C THR A 148 -0.75 0.73 7.49
N GLY A 149 -1.87 1.32 7.92
CA GLY A 149 -2.55 0.95 9.15
C GLY A 149 -1.77 1.37 10.39
N ASP A 150 -2.34 1.01 11.52
CA ASP A 150 -1.83 1.27 12.86
C ASP A 150 -2.04 0.03 13.75
N SER A 151 -1.85 0.20 15.05
CA SER A 151 -2.02 -0.86 16.04
C SER A 151 -3.44 -1.39 16.18
N GLU A 152 -4.45 -0.63 15.74
CA GLU A 152 -5.87 -0.99 15.86
C GLU A 152 -6.43 -1.56 14.54
N SER A 153 -5.79 -1.22 13.43
CA SER A 153 -6.16 -1.69 12.11
C SER A 153 -6.06 -3.21 11.95
N LEU A 154 -6.91 -3.76 11.07
CA LEU A 154 -6.90 -5.18 10.71
C LEU A 154 -5.60 -5.60 10.00
N ALA A 155 -4.93 -4.65 9.35
CA ALA A 155 -3.74 -4.86 8.55
C ALA A 155 -2.76 -3.71 8.78
N GLU A 156 -1.61 -4.02 9.38
CA GLU A 156 -0.54 -3.06 9.64
C GLU A 156 0.74 -3.50 8.91
N ILE A 157 1.31 -2.60 8.11
CA ILE A 157 2.66 -2.71 7.56
C ILE A 157 3.51 -1.61 8.19
N LYS A 158 4.49 -2.02 8.97
CA LYS A 158 5.33 -1.13 9.77
C LYS A 158 6.81 -1.34 9.45
N TYR A 159 7.54 -0.24 9.35
CA TYR A 159 9.00 -0.23 9.22
C TYR A 159 9.61 0.49 10.41
N SER A 160 10.68 -0.09 10.93
CA SER A 160 11.40 0.48 12.08
C SER A 160 12.90 0.36 11.90
N LEU A 161 13.58 1.38 12.42
CA LEU A 161 15.03 1.45 12.52
C LEU A 161 15.40 1.40 14.00
N SER A 162 16.17 0.39 14.39
CA SER A 162 16.57 0.14 15.77
C SER A 162 18.08 0.16 15.90
N VAL A 163 18.62 1.03 16.74
CA VAL A 163 20.03 1.01 17.13
C VAL A 163 20.16 0.14 18.36
N VAL A 164 21.03 -0.85 18.31
CA VAL A 164 21.39 -1.71 19.43
C VAL A 164 22.85 -1.51 19.75
N VAL A 165 23.10 -0.96 20.94
CA VAL A 165 24.44 -0.77 21.50
C VAL A 165 24.67 -1.87 22.52
N SER A 166 25.69 -2.68 22.29
CA SER A 166 26.09 -3.77 23.19
C SER A 166 27.42 -3.42 23.85
N GLY A 167 27.48 -3.67 25.16
CA GLY A 167 28.65 -3.49 26.02
C GLY A 167 28.45 -4.26 27.31
N LYS A 168 28.72 -3.64 28.46
CA LYS A 168 28.32 -4.19 29.78
C LYS A 168 26.80 -4.28 29.94
N SER A 169 26.07 -3.35 29.32
CA SER A 169 24.62 -3.37 29.20
C SER A 169 24.23 -3.28 27.73
N THR A 170 23.01 -3.70 27.39
CA THR A 170 22.46 -3.52 26.05
C THR A 170 21.43 -2.42 26.08
N VAL A 171 21.63 -1.39 25.26
CA VAL A 171 20.70 -0.28 25.09
C VAL A 171 20.15 -0.33 23.67
N GLU A 172 18.83 -0.28 23.54
CA GLU A 172 18.15 -0.28 22.25
C GLU A 172 17.27 0.97 22.10
N LYS A 173 17.38 1.64 20.95
CA LYS A 173 16.52 2.77 20.60
C LYS A 173 15.90 2.52 19.23
N THR A 174 14.58 2.62 19.15
CA THR A 174 13.82 2.35 17.91
C THR A 174 13.08 3.59 17.45
N ARG A 175 13.09 3.84 16.14
CA ARG A 175 12.32 4.90 15.46
C ARG A 175 11.57 4.30 14.28
N ASN A 176 10.30 4.67 14.12
CA ASN A 176 9.50 4.24 12.98
C ASN A 176 9.81 5.09 11.76
N ILE A 177 9.74 4.49 10.57
CA ILE A 177 9.82 5.18 9.28
C ILE A 177 8.59 4.83 8.44
N ILE A 178 8.18 5.75 7.57
CA ILE A 178 7.06 5.56 6.66
C ILE A 178 7.61 5.25 5.28
N PHE A 179 7.08 4.21 4.65
CA PHE A 179 7.47 3.82 3.30
C PHE A 179 6.31 4.04 2.33
N HIS A 180 6.54 4.80 1.27
CA HIS A 180 5.61 4.90 0.15
C HIS A 180 6.12 4.07 -1.02
N SER A 181 5.21 3.34 -1.63
CA SER A 181 5.52 2.64 -2.87
C SER A 181 5.68 3.67 -3.97
N PHE A 182 6.88 3.77 -4.54
CA PHE A 182 7.08 4.54 -5.77
C PHE A 182 6.35 3.82 -6.90
N SER A 183 5.52 4.56 -7.63
CA SER A 183 4.86 4.01 -8.82
C SER A 183 5.90 3.97 -9.93
N ASP A 184 6.29 2.77 -10.36
CA ASP A 184 6.97 2.64 -11.65
C ASP A 184 6.08 3.29 -12.73
N PRO A 185 6.64 3.91 -13.77
CA PRO A 185 5.84 4.40 -14.89
C PRO A 185 4.95 3.26 -15.38
N ILE A 186 3.64 3.51 -15.48
CA ILE A 186 2.69 2.49 -15.94
C ILE A 186 3.16 2.06 -17.33
N PRO A 187 3.55 0.78 -17.52
CA PRO A 187 3.86 0.30 -18.86
C PRO A 187 2.61 0.49 -19.72
N ASN A 188 2.76 0.87 -21.00
CA ASN A 188 1.62 1.01 -21.90
C ASN A 188 0.78 -0.28 -21.89
N GLN A 189 -0.34 -0.24 -21.18
CA GLN A 189 -1.25 -1.37 -21.02
C GLN A 189 -2.38 -1.24 -22.02
N LYS A 190 -2.90 -2.39 -22.47
CA LYS A 190 -4.10 -2.39 -23.30
C LYS A 190 -5.25 -1.77 -22.51
N PRO A 191 -6.04 -0.89 -23.12
CA PRO A 191 -7.19 -0.32 -22.44
C PRO A 191 -8.15 -1.40 -21.92
N PHE A 192 -8.70 -1.19 -20.73
CA PHE A 192 -9.66 -2.10 -20.14
C PHE A 192 -11.08 -1.63 -20.47
N LYS A 193 -11.82 -2.44 -21.24
CA LYS A 193 -13.16 -2.10 -21.74
C LYS A 193 -14.26 -2.86 -21.02
N GLN A 194 -15.38 -2.18 -20.78
CA GLN A 194 -16.61 -2.79 -20.28
C GLN A 194 -17.84 -2.16 -20.92
N SER A 195 -18.81 -2.99 -21.27
CA SER A 195 -20.05 -2.57 -21.97
C SER A 195 -21.28 -2.90 -21.14
N CYS A 196 -22.31 -2.06 -21.21
CA CYS A 196 -23.65 -2.36 -20.73
C CYS A 196 -24.73 -1.85 -21.70
N PHE A 197 -25.97 -2.29 -21.50
CA PHE A 197 -27.10 -1.93 -22.34
C PHE A 197 -28.20 -1.26 -21.51
N ILE A 198 -28.73 -0.14 -22.01
CA ILE A 198 -29.96 0.48 -21.52
C ILE A 198 -31.11 -0.18 -22.25
N SER A 199 -32.01 -0.84 -21.52
CA SER A 199 -33.30 -1.29 -22.06
C SER A 199 -34.40 -0.47 -21.40
N ILE A 200 -35.20 0.23 -22.19
CA ILE A 200 -36.34 1.02 -21.71
C ILE A 200 -37.61 0.22 -22.01
N ASN A 201 -38.55 0.24 -21.06
CA ASN A 201 -39.82 -0.47 -21.22
C ASN A 201 -40.59 0.12 -22.41
N PRO A 202 -40.99 -0.69 -23.41
CA PRO A 202 -41.67 -0.23 -24.62
C PRO A 202 -43.00 0.48 -24.36
N HIS A 203 -43.64 0.32 -23.19
CA HIS A 203 -44.93 0.98 -22.92
C HIS A 203 -44.90 2.53 -22.79
N ILE A 204 -43.74 3.18 -22.97
CA ILE A 204 -43.57 4.64 -22.80
C ILE A 204 -43.45 5.36 -24.16
N LEU A 205 -43.23 4.61 -25.24
CA LEU A 205 -43.12 5.10 -26.62
C LEU A 205 -43.98 4.14 -27.44
N ASP A 206 -44.98 4.58 -28.19
CA ASP A 206 -45.91 3.75 -28.98
C ASP A 206 -45.20 2.92 -30.10
N ASP A 207 -44.23 2.07 -29.74
CA ASP A 207 -43.34 1.31 -30.62
C ASP A 207 -42.92 0.01 -29.88
N ASP A 208 -43.19 -1.15 -30.49
CA ASP A 208 -42.94 -2.48 -29.92
C ASP A 208 -41.44 -2.85 -29.85
N SER A 209 -40.55 -1.99 -30.35
CA SER A 209 -39.11 -2.23 -30.33
C SER A 209 -38.47 -1.72 -29.02
N PRO A 210 -37.70 -2.54 -28.29
CA PRO A 210 -36.90 -2.02 -27.19
C PRO A 210 -35.97 -0.94 -27.73
N LEU A 211 -35.69 0.11 -26.94
CA LEU A 211 -34.68 1.11 -27.23
C LEU A 211 -33.33 0.72 -26.59
N PRO A 212 -32.47 -0.07 -27.27
CA PRO A 212 -31.14 -0.31 -26.76
C PRO A 212 -30.25 0.91 -27.01
N PHE A 213 -29.74 1.50 -25.94
CA PHE A 213 -28.47 2.24 -26.00
C PHE A 213 -27.38 1.34 -25.45
N ARG A 214 -26.24 1.28 -26.12
CA ARG A 214 -25.05 0.61 -25.59
C ARG A 214 -24.12 1.65 -25.01
N ILE A 215 -23.69 1.44 -23.77
CA ILE A 215 -22.68 2.27 -23.12
C ILE A 215 -21.42 1.44 -23.03
N ASP A 216 -20.34 1.93 -23.63
CA ASP A 216 -19.01 1.38 -23.45
C ASP A 216 -18.20 2.33 -22.57
N THR A 217 -17.45 1.74 -21.66
CA THR A 217 -16.54 2.41 -20.73
C THR A 217 -15.16 1.82 -20.89
N GLU A 218 -14.14 2.67 -20.93
CA GLU A 218 -12.76 2.27 -21.22
C GLU A 218 -11.79 3.00 -20.30
N LEU A 219 -10.97 2.25 -19.56
CA LEU A 219 -9.79 2.80 -18.90
C LEU A 219 -8.61 2.76 -19.86
N GLN A 220 -8.15 3.94 -20.30
CA GLN A 220 -7.13 4.08 -21.36
C GLN A 220 -5.77 3.48 -20.96
N ASN A 221 -5.44 3.52 -19.66
CA ASN A 221 -4.17 3.02 -19.13
C ASN A 221 -4.29 1.61 -18.53
N GLY A 222 -5.30 0.84 -18.96
CA GLY A 222 -5.59 -0.47 -18.39
C GLY A 222 -6.14 -0.39 -16.95
N PRO A 223 -6.00 -1.45 -16.14
CA PRO A 223 -6.53 -1.50 -14.77
C PRO A 223 -5.70 -0.71 -13.74
N CYS A 224 -4.69 0.05 -14.17
CA CYS A 224 -3.83 0.83 -13.30
C CYS A 224 -4.29 2.28 -13.19
N LEU A 225 -4.34 2.80 -11.96
CA LEU A 225 -4.68 4.19 -11.66
C LEU A 225 -3.49 4.87 -10.99
N LEU A 226 -3.19 6.10 -11.38
CA LEU A 226 -2.13 6.91 -10.77
C LEU A 226 -2.73 7.85 -9.72
N LEU A 227 -2.17 7.80 -8.52
CA LEU A 227 -2.51 8.76 -7.47
C LEU A 227 -2.13 10.18 -7.92
N GLY A 228 -2.90 11.18 -7.50
CA GLY A 228 -2.74 12.59 -7.89
C GLY A 228 -3.15 12.92 -9.33
N ASN A 229 -3.54 11.92 -10.13
CA ASN A 229 -3.96 12.08 -11.52
C ASN A 229 -5.47 11.86 -11.66
N SER A 230 -6.05 12.36 -12.75
CA SER A 230 -7.44 12.08 -13.11
C SER A 230 -7.60 10.63 -13.56
N ILE A 231 -8.80 10.07 -13.35
CA ILE A 231 -9.12 8.73 -13.84
C ILE A 231 -9.13 8.77 -15.38
N PRO A 232 -8.30 7.95 -16.08
CA PRO A 232 -8.20 7.96 -17.54
C PRO A 232 -9.37 7.16 -18.16
N LEU A 233 -10.58 7.61 -17.88
CA LEU A 233 -11.83 7.01 -18.31
C LEU A 233 -12.27 7.61 -19.64
N SER A 234 -12.81 6.79 -20.53
CA SER A 234 -13.60 7.22 -21.69
C SER A 234 -14.95 6.52 -21.63
N ILE A 235 -16.02 7.26 -21.96
CA ILE A 235 -17.38 6.74 -22.00
C ILE A 235 -17.95 7.05 -23.37
N THR A 236 -18.45 6.03 -24.06
CA THR A 236 -19.11 6.18 -25.36
C THR A 236 -20.52 5.60 -25.31
N VAL A 237 -21.46 6.31 -25.90
CA VAL A 237 -22.86 5.90 -26.00
C VAL A 237 -23.21 5.66 -27.46
N THR A 238 -23.73 4.48 -27.76
CA THR A 238 -24.13 4.05 -29.10
C THR A 238 -25.63 3.83 -29.14
N LYS A 239 -26.30 4.48 -30.10
CA LYS A 239 -27.72 4.26 -30.37
C LYS A 239 -27.90 2.97 -31.14
N LEU A 240 -28.66 2.00 -30.63
CA LEU A 240 -28.92 0.74 -31.33
C LEU A 240 -30.36 0.63 -31.86
N GLY A 241 -31.29 1.48 -31.40
CA GLY A 241 -32.67 1.55 -31.88
C GLY A 241 -32.90 2.55 -33.03
N HIS A 242 -34.10 2.51 -33.60
CA HIS A 242 -34.55 3.43 -34.65
C HIS A 242 -35.39 4.60 -34.11
N SER A 243 -35.99 4.46 -32.93
CA SER A 243 -36.90 5.46 -32.37
C SER A 243 -36.15 6.74 -31.97
N ARG A 244 -36.83 7.88 -32.12
CA ARG A 244 -36.32 9.20 -31.70
C ARG A 244 -36.51 9.32 -30.20
N CYS A 245 -35.41 9.45 -29.48
CA CYS A 245 -35.46 9.65 -28.04
C CYS A 245 -34.28 10.50 -27.58
N ASN A 246 -34.59 11.54 -26.81
CA ASN A 246 -33.57 12.33 -26.15
C ASN A 246 -32.96 11.55 -24.99
N ILE A 247 -31.63 11.51 -24.93
CA ILE A 247 -30.86 10.89 -23.86
C ILE A 247 -29.91 11.94 -23.26
N LEU A 248 -30.04 12.12 -21.95
CA LEU A 248 -29.25 13.05 -21.15
C LEU A 248 -28.50 12.28 -20.07
N LEU A 249 -27.24 12.62 -19.83
CA LEU A 249 -26.54 12.17 -18.63
C LEU A 249 -26.98 13.04 -17.45
N SER A 250 -27.63 12.41 -16.47
CA SER A 250 -28.26 13.05 -15.31
C SER A 250 -27.44 13.04 -14.03
N ALA A 251 -26.61 12.02 -13.85
CA ALA A 251 -25.69 11.92 -12.74
C ALA A 251 -24.50 11.02 -13.12
N PHE A 252 -23.36 11.29 -12.51
CA PHE A 252 -22.14 10.51 -12.66
C PHE A 252 -21.41 10.45 -11.32
N GLN A 253 -21.03 9.25 -10.90
CA GLN A 253 -20.30 9.03 -9.67
C GLN A 253 -19.23 7.97 -9.91
N THR A 254 -18.03 8.22 -9.39
CA THR A 254 -16.95 7.23 -9.38
C THR A 254 -16.54 6.95 -7.94
N MET A 255 -16.44 5.67 -7.60
CA MET A 255 -16.04 5.21 -6.28
C MET A 255 -14.88 4.24 -6.40
N LEU A 256 -13.96 4.31 -5.44
CA LEU A 256 -12.92 3.33 -5.26
C LEU A 256 -13.31 2.41 -4.10
N VAL A 257 -13.43 1.12 -4.39
CA VAL A 257 -13.76 0.08 -3.41
C VAL A 257 -12.46 -0.64 -3.05
N GLU A 258 -11.92 -0.33 -1.88
CA GLU A 258 -10.79 -1.03 -1.27
C GLU A 258 -11.26 -2.36 -0.69
N THR A 259 -10.52 -3.43 -0.95
CA THR A 259 -10.67 -4.70 -0.24
C THR A 259 -9.33 -5.09 0.35
N THR A 260 -9.28 -5.16 1.68
CA THR A 260 -8.14 -5.65 2.44
C THR A 260 -8.46 -7.05 2.96
N GLN A 261 -7.80 -8.05 2.40
CA GLN A 261 -7.86 -9.44 2.85
C GLN A 261 -6.71 -9.70 3.81
N VAL A 262 -7.01 -10.34 4.93
CA VAL A 262 -6.02 -10.70 5.95
C VAL A 262 -6.14 -12.17 6.30
N LYS A 263 -5.04 -12.76 6.76
CA LYS A 263 -5.02 -14.12 7.28
C LYS A 263 -4.29 -14.11 8.62
N ALA A 264 -4.94 -14.59 9.67
CA ALA A 264 -4.33 -14.73 10.99
C ALA A 264 -4.57 -16.14 11.53
N GLN A 265 -3.47 -16.85 11.85
CA GLN A 265 -3.46 -18.22 12.36
C GLN A 265 -4.31 -19.18 11.51
N GLY A 266 -4.18 -19.07 10.19
CA GLY A 266 -4.93 -19.89 9.23
C GLY A 266 -6.36 -19.41 8.95
N THR A 267 -6.88 -18.46 9.72
CA THR A 267 -8.25 -17.93 9.53
C THR A 267 -8.21 -16.74 8.58
N PRO A 268 -8.98 -16.77 7.48
CA PRO A 268 -9.11 -15.61 6.61
C PRO A 268 -10.08 -14.57 7.21
N GLY A 269 -9.84 -13.31 6.91
CA GLY A 269 -10.76 -12.20 7.10
C GLY A 269 -10.68 -11.25 5.91
N SER A 270 -11.73 -10.48 5.69
CA SER A 270 -11.78 -9.48 4.64
C SER A 270 -12.51 -8.26 5.15
N TYR A 271 -12.02 -7.09 4.79
CA TYR A 271 -12.65 -5.82 5.05
C TYR A 271 -12.74 -5.03 3.76
N THR A 272 -13.90 -4.42 3.53
CA THR A 272 -14.16 -3.63 2.32
C THR A 272 -14.53 -2.23 2.75
N SER A 273 -13.89 -1.23 2.14
CA SER A 273 -14.20 0.18 2.33
C SER A 273 -14.43 0.84 0.98
N THR A 274 -15.44 1.71 0.90
CA THR A 274 -15.78 2.42 -0.34
C THR A 274 -15.55 3.90 -0.14
N ARG A 275 -14.77 4.51 -1.03
CA ARG A 275 -14.51 5.95 -1.06
C ARG A 275 -15.05 6.55 -2.34
N ILE A 276 -15.88 7.58 -2.22
CA ILE A 276 -16.33 8.36 -3.37
C ILE A 276 -15.17 9.24 -3.83
N VAL A 277 -14.79 9.15 -5.10
CA VAL A 277 -13.77 10.00 -5.72
C VAL A 277 -14.41 11.27 -6.29
N GLN A 278 -15.59 11.13 -6.87
CA GLN A 278 -16.40 12.25 -7.35
C GLN A 278 -17.85 11.83 -7.48
N SER A 279 -18.75 12.80 -7.33
CA SER A 279 -20.18 12.62 -7.47
C SER A 279 -20.78 13.91 -8.03
N MET A 280 -21.38 13.81 -9.21
CA MET A 280 -22.11 14.86 -9.89
C MET A 280 -23.56 14.42 -10.04
N ALA A 281 -24.49 15.30 -9.71
CA ALA A 281 -25.93 15.06 -9.82
C ALA A 281 -26.59 16.25 -10.52
N ASN A 282 -27.83 16.06 -10.98
CA ASN A 282 -28.59 17.06 -11.74
C ASN A 282 -27.80 17.60 -12.94
N MET A 283 -26.97 16.73 -13.52
CA MET A 283 -26.35 16.99 -14.81
C MET A 283 -27.49 17.01 -15.82
N ASN A 284 -27.49 17.95 -16.75
CA ASN A 284 -28.42 17.92 -17.89
C ASN A 284 -27.59 17.88 -19.15
N TYR A 285 -26.59 16.97 -19.18
CA TYR A 285 -25.62 16.92 -20.27
C TYR A 285 -26.24 16.19 -21.48
N PRO A 286 -26.50 16.90 -22.59
CA PRO A 286 -27.11 16.28 -23.76
C PRO A 286 -26.07 15.43 -24.50
N ILE A 287 -26.43 14.19 -24.81
CA ILE A 287 -25.56 13.30 -25.61
C ILE A 287 -25.72 13.60 -27.11
N GLY A 288 -26.89 14.07 -27.54
CA GLY A 288 -27.13 14.46 -28.94
C GLY A 288 -27.28 13.29 -29.91
N LEU A 289 -28.04 12.25 -29.52
CA LEU A 289 -28.32 11.07 -30.34
C LEU A 289 -29.77 10.97 -30.84
N GLU A 290 -30.60 11.98 -30.56
CA GLU A 290 -32.04 11.96 -30.84
C GLU A 290 -32.33 11.72 -32.33
N ASP A 291 -31.80 12.60 -33.18
CA ASP A 291 -31.94 12.52 -34.64
C ASP A 291 -30.84 11.71 -35.34
N ALA A 292 -29.92 11.14 -34.56
CA ALA A 292 -28.81 10.38 -35.12
C ALA A 292 -29.29 9.05 -35.72
N PRO A 293 -28.68 8.59 -36.84
CA PRO A 293 -28.91 7.25 -37.37
C PRO A 293 -28.58 6.15 -36.35
N THR A 294 -29.17 4.97 -36.53
CA THR A 294 -28.81 3.78 -35.76
C THR A 294 -27.33 3.44 -35.94
N ASN A 295 -26.70 2.92 -34.88
CA ASN A 295 -25.27 2.69 -34.74
C ASN A 295 -24.40 3.95 -34.70
N THR A 296 -24.98 5.14 -34.55
CA THR A 296 -24.19 6.33 -34.26
C THR A 296 -23.66 6.26 -32.83
N THR A 297 -22.36 6.51 -32.67
CA THR A 297 -21.66 6.54 -31.39
C THR A 297 -21.20 7.94 -31.06
N VAL A 298 -21.42 8.38 -29.82
CA VAL A 298 -20.94 9.65 -29.28
C VAL A 298 -20.04 9.39 -28.08
N SER A 299 -18.87 10.02 -28.05
CA SER A 299 -17.98 10.03 -26.89
C SER A 299 -18.34 11.19 -25.95
N LEU A 300 -18.50 10.90 -24.67
CA LEU A 300 -18.69 11.92 -23.65
C LEU A 300 -17.36 12.63 -23.39
N ARG A 301 -17.41 13.95 -23.17
CA ARG A 301 -16.20 14.75 -22.97
C ARG A 301 -15.52 14.40 -21.65
N ASP A 302 -14.21 14.16 -21.71
CA ASP A 302 -13.37 13.88 -20.55
C ASP A 302 -13.42 14.99 -19.49
N THR A 303 -13.73 16.24 -19.88
CA THR A 303 -13.89 17.37 -18.96
C THR A 303 -14.91 17.12 -17.85
N ILE A 304 -15.84 16.17 -18.04
CA ILE A 304 -16.79 15.77 -17.01
C ILE A 304 -16.05 15.18 -15.81
N TRP A 305 -15.06 14.30 -16.02
CA TRP A 305 -14.36 13.58 -14.94
C TRP A 305 -12.88 13.93 -14.78
N ALA A 306 -12.28 14.67 -15.72
CA ALA A 306 -10.86 15.03 -15.71
C ALA A 306 -10.48 15.98 -14.56
N ASN A 307 -11.44 16.70 -13.99
CA ASN A 307 -11.18 17.66 -12.91
C ASN A 307 -10.97 17.00 -11.55
N SER A 308 -11.45 15.76 -11.36
CA SER A 308 -11.24 15.04 -10.11
C SER A 308 -9.98 14.18 -10.19
N ARG A 309 -9.09 14.40 -9.21
CA ARG A 309 -7.84 13.65 -9.06
C ARG A 309 -7.97 12.62 -7.96
N LEU A 310 -7.29 11.49 -8.13
CA LEU A 310 -7.21 10.48 -7.08
C LEU A 310 -6.42 11.01 -5.88
N PRO A 311 -6.95 10.89 -4.65
CA PRO A 311 -6.25 11.32 -3.44
C PRO A 311 -4.88 10.64 -3.26
N LEU A 312 -3.88 11.38 -2.79
CA LEU A 312 -2.51 10.86 -2.59
C LEU A 312 -2.39 10.00 -1.33
N GLU A 313 -3.36 10.09 -0.41
CA GLU A 313 -3.38 9.36 0.86
C GLU A 313 -3.83 7.90 0.67
N ILE A 314 -4.27 7.53 -0.53
CA ILE A 314 -4.64 6.15 -0.84
C ILE A 314 -3.38 5.31 -0.92
N THR A 315 -3.32 4.23 -0.14
CA THR A 315 -2.22 3.28 -0.22
C THR A 315 -2.31 2.45 -1.50
N SER A 316 -1.21 2.28 -2.23
CA SER A 316 -1.18 1.40 -3.40
C SER A 316 -1.54 -0.07 -3.07
N SER A 317 -2.04 -0.80 -4.06
CA SER A 317 -2.26 -2.25 -3.95
C SER A 317 -0.95 -2.98 -3.62
N PHE A 318 -1.03 -3.99 -2.77
CA PHE A 318 0.11 -4.86 -2.45
C PHE A 318 -0.36 -6.23 -1.99
N GLU A 319 0.56 -7.19 -2.00
CA GLU A 319 0.33 -8.54 -1.49
C GLU A 319 1.56 -9.01 -0.74
N VAL A 320 1.35 -9.47 0.49
CA VAL A 320 2.30 -10.20 1.31
C VAL A 320 1.61 -11.45 1.85
N CYS A 321 2.34 -12.27 2.62
CA CYS A 321 1.87 -13.61 2.99
C CYS A 321 0.56 -13.66 3.76
N ASN A 322 0.31 -12.65 4.61
CA ASN A 322 -0.84 -12.58 5.49
C ASN A 322 -1.78 -11.40 5.19
N ILE A 323 -1.45 -10.54 4.22
CA ILE A 323 -2.22 -9.33 3.90
C ILE A 323 -2.21 -9.12 2.39
N LYS A 324 -3.38 -8.91 1.79
CA LYS A 324 -3.55 -8.52 0.40
C LYS A 324 -4.50 -7.33 0.32
N ARG A 325 -4.07 -6.25 -0.31
CA ARG A 325 -4.89 -5.08 -0.58
C ARG A 325 -5.10 -4.92 -2.08
N MET A 326 -6.36 -4.78 -2.47
CA MET A 326 -6.78 -4.61 -3.85
C MET A 326 -7.86 -3.53 -3.95
N TYR A 327 -7.99 -2.94 -5.12
CA TYR A 327 -8.99 -1.92 -5.40
C TYR A 327 -9.88 -2.32 -6.57
N LYS A 328 -11.14 -1.88 -6.50
CA LYS A 328 -12.09 -1.91 -7.61
C LYS A 328 -12.60 -0.51 -7.88
N LEU A 329 -12.46 -0.03 -9.10
CA LEU A 329 -13.19 1.18 -9.52
C LEU A 329 -14.64 0.80 -9.84
N SER A 330 -15.59 1.51 -9.25
CA SER A 330 -17.03 1.39 -9.51
C SER A 330 -17.52 2.71 -10.13
N LEU A 331 -18.16 2.61 -11.29
CA LEU A 331 -18.76 3.76 -11.98
C LEU A 331 -20.27 3.66 -11.87
N ARG A 332 -20.91 4.76 -11.51
CA ARG A 332 -22.36 4.89 -11.48
C ARG A 332 -22.77 6.00 -12.42
N LEU A 333 -23.62 5.67 -13.37
CA LEU A 333 -24.17 6.59 -14.36
C LEU A 333 -25.68 6.58 -14.23
N ALA A 334 -26.30 7.75 -14.30
CA ALA A 334 -27.75 7.87 -14.39
C ALA A 334 -28.10 8.62 -15.67
N PHE A 335 -28.94 8.03 -16.51
CA PHE A 335 -29.42 8.64 -17.74
C PHE A 335 -30.90 9.00 -17.60
N LEU A 336 -31.29 10.12 -18.18
CA LEU A 336 -32.69 10.44 -18.46
C LEU A 336 -32.92 10.15 -19.94
N VAL A 337 -33.85 9.25 -20.21
CA VAL A 337 -34.22 8.87 -21.57
C VAL A 337 -35.71 9.15 -21.75
N GLY A 338 -36.03 10.16 -22.54
CA GLY A 338 -37.35 10.78 -22.52
C GLY A 338 -37.71 11.24 -21.10
N GLN A 339 -38.79 10.68 -20.53
CA GLN A 339 -39.22 10.96 -19.15
C GLN A 339 -38.74 9.92 -18.13
N SER A 340 -38.04 8.87 -18.58
CA SER A 340 -37.61 7.77 -17.71
C SER A 340 -36.20 7.99 -17.20
N LYS A 341 -35.99 7.78 -15.90
CA LYS A 341 -34.65 7.77 -15.30
C LYS A 341 -34.13 6.35 -15.18
N VAL A 342 -32.95 6.09 -15.73
CA VAL A 342 -32.27 4.78 -15.65
C VAL A 342 -30.94 4.94 -14.93
N ASN A 343 -30.73 4.15 -13.87
CA ASN A 343 -29.46 4.10 -13.14
C ASN A 343 -28.67 2.86 -13.54
N MET A 344 -27.36 3.01 -13.64
CA MET A 344 -26.45 1.95 -14.04
C MET A 344 -25.22 1.95 -13.17
N GLU A 345 -24.81 0.77 -12.72
CA GLU A 345 -23.51 0.54 -12.14
C GLU A 345 -22.65 -0.21 -13.17
N ILE A 346 -21.65 0.47 -13.71
CA ILE A 346 -20.73 -0.08 -14.71
C ILE A 346 -19.38 -0.29 -14.04
N GLY A 347 -18.96 -1.55 -14.04
CA GLY A 347 -17.59 -1.93 -13.75
C GLY A 347 -17.23 -2.19 -12.30
N LYS A 348 -16.51 -3.30 -12.13
CA LYS A 348 -15.61 -3.55 -11.01
C LYS A 348 -14.24 -3.73 -11.66
N TYR A 349 -13.55 -2.63 -11.94
CA TYR A 349 -12.22 -2.70 -12.54
C TYR A 349 -11.24 -3.19 -11.48
N SER A 350 -10.91 -4.48 -11.49
CA SER A 350 -9.93 -5.06 -10.57
C SER A 350 -8.61 -5.29 -11.27
N ASN A 351 -7.51 -4.90 -10.63
CA ASN A 351 -6.20 -5.39 -11.04
C ASN A 351 -6.08 -6.86 -10.58
N SER A 352 -6.22 -7.82 -11.51
CA SER A 352 -5.91 -9.23 -11.25
C SER A 352 -4.41 -9.42 -11.41
N SER A 353 -3.65 -9.09 -10.35
CA SER A 353 -2.24 -9.44 -10.22
C SER A 353 -2.07 -10.73 -9.41
#